data_AF-A0A7Y0JQL5-F1
#
_entry.id   AF-A0A7Y0JQL5-F1
#
_cell.length_a   1.000
_cell.length_b   1.000
_cell.length_c   1.000
_cell.angle_alpha   90.00
_cell.angle_beta   90.00
_cell.angle_gamma   90.00
#
_symmetry.space_group_name_H-M   'P 1'
#
loop_
_entity.id
_entity.type
_entity.pdbx_description
1 polymer ?
#
loop_
_entity_poly.entity_id
_entity_poly.type
_entity_poly.pdbx_seq_one_letter_code
_entity_poly.pdbx_strand_id
1 'polypeptide(L)'
;MDPLAPLLDLADVAPALAEARDRVDAAMRHRALRRNGGQVAAEVSLRAAVASAALEGHVYELDEVRGGTITDPVVQGALRVAEGVGGLVDLWPRAPRQVLAKLHVLAARGTVPAGDLGRLTGGADRIDALSALVAGNETTPPLLLAAIVHAELITLRPFEGPAGLVARAAARLTLIGRGFDPRGLVGVEVGHRLREPEYVGSANAYATGTPDGVRSWLRHYAAAVTEAADQITTIGDEILTVV
;
A
#
# COMPACT_ATOMS: atom_id res chain seq x y z
N MET A 1 -19.96 -1.09 16.94
CA MET A 1 -19.34 -2.42 16.88
C MET A 1 -18.48 -2.45 15.64
N ASP A 2 -17.22 -2.88 15.74
CA ASP A 2 -16.32 -2.95 14.58
C ASP A 2 -16.78 -4.07 13.62
N PRO A 3 -17.16 -3.76 12.37
CA PRO A 3 -17.59 -4.77 11.42
C PRO A 3 -16.49 -5.74 10.97
N LEU A 4 -15.21 -5.38 11.12
CA LEU A 4 -14.07 -6.22 10.71
C LEU A 4 -13.51 -7.08 11.86
N ALA A 5 -13.96 -6.86 13.10
CA ALA A 5 -13.47 -7.61 14.26
C ALA A 5 -13.54 -9.14 14.10
N PRO A 6 -14.61 -9.75 13.52
CA PRO A 6 -14.66 -11.20 13.32
C PRO A 6 -13.54 -11.77 12.43
N LEU A 7 -12.88 -10.95 11.61
CA LEU A 7 -11.78 -11.42 10.77
C LEU A 7 -10.53 -11.78 11.58
N LEU A 8 -10.41 -11.27 12.81
CA LEU A 8 -9.32 -11.61 13.72
C LEU A 8 -9.46 -13.03 14.29
N ASP A 9 -10.67 -13.59 14.29
CA ASP A 9 -10.95 -14.95 14.76
C ASP A 9 -10.62 -16.02 13.71
N LEU A 10 -10.32 -15.61 12.47
CA LEU A 10 -9.83 -16.53 11.44
C LEU A 10 -8.46 -17.09 11.86
N ALA A 11 -8.26 -18.38 11.61
CA ALA A 11 -7.06 -19.10 12.04
C ALA A 11 -5.77 -18.36 11.65
N ASP A 12 -4.88 -18.17 12.61
CA ASP A 12 -3.57 -17.52 12.48
C ASP A 12 -3.57 -16.04 12.04
N VAL A 13 -4.73 -15.38 11.86
CA VAL A 13 -4.77 -13.97 11.42
C VAL A 13 -4.30 -13.02 12.51
N ALA A 14 -4.90 -13.07 13.71
CA ALA A 14 -4.49 -12.20 14.81
C ALA A 14 -3.00 -12.36 15.19
N PRO A 15 -2.45 -13.58 15.34
CA PRO A 15 -1.01 -13.77 15.57
C PRO A 15 -0.14 -13.20 14.46
N ALA A 16 -0.48 -13.41 13.19
CA ALA A 16 0.31 -12.90 12.07
C ALA A 16 0.36 -11.36 12.03
N LEU A 17 -0.77 -10.69 12.27
CA LEU A 17 -0.83 -9.23 12.34
C LEU A 17 -0.05 -8.67 13.54
N ALA A 18 -0.07 -9.37 14.68
CA ALA A 18 0.72 -9.00 15.85
C ALA A 18 2.23 -9.11 15.57
N GLU A 19 2.66 -10.23 14.98
CA GLU A 19 4.06 -10.42 14.58
C GLU A 19 4.52 -9.34 13.59
N ALA A 20 3.72 -9.02 12.57
CA ALA A 20 4.03 -7.97 11.62
C ALA A 20 4.21 -6.59 12.30
N ARG A 21 3.35 -6.26 13.28
CA ARG A 21 3.52 -5.05 14.10
C ARG A 21 4.82 -5.09 14.90
N ASP A 22 5.12 -6.19 15.58
CA ASP A 22 6.33 -6.31 16.40
C ASP A 22 7.60 -6.13 15.56
N ARG A 23 7.61 -6.64 14.32
CA ARG A 23 8.72 -6.48 13.37
C ARG A 23 8.86 -5.03 12.91
N VAL A 24 7.75 -4.34 12.62
CA VAL A 24 7.78 -2.89 12.32
C VAL A 24 8.29 -2.09 13.51
N ASP A 25 7.78 -2.34 14.71
CA ASP A 25 8.21 -1.65 15.93
C ASP A 25 9.71 -1.88 16.22
N ALA A 26 10.23 -3.07 15.90
CA ALA A 26 11.66 -3.35 15.95
C ALA A 26 12.46 -2.52 14.94
N ALA A 27 12.03 -2.50 13.68
CA ALA A 27 12.69 -1.73 12.63
C ALA A 27 12.68 -0.22 12.90
N MET A 28 11.63 0.32 13.53
CA MET A 28 11.55 1.74 13.91
C MET A 28 12.61 2.17 14.92
N ARG A 29 13.25 1.23 15.64
CA ARG A 29 14.37 1.50 16.55
C ARG A 29 15.72 1.60 15.84
N HIS A 30 15.77 1.42 14.53
CA HIS A 30 17.01 1.46 13.76
C HIS A 30 17.74 2.80 13.91
N ARG A 31 19.05 2.75 14.14
CA ARG A 31 19.85 3.94 14.51
C ARG A 31 19.85 5.04 13.43
N ALA A 32 19.73 4.67 12.15
CA ALA A 32 19.64 5.60 11.03
C ALA A 32 18.46 6.58 11.19
N LEU A 33 17.35 6.10 11.75
CA LEU A 33 16.11 6.87 11.84
C LEU A 33 16.18 8.06 12.81
N ARG A 34 17.23 8.14 13.65
CA ARG A 34 17.44 9.25 14.59
C ARG A 34 17.94 10.53 13.92
N ARG A 35 18.76 10.41 12.88
CA ARG A 35 19.39 11.55 12.18
C ARG A 35 19.12 11.57 10.68
N ASN A 36 18.92 10.40 10.09
CA ASN A 36 18.73 10.22 8.65
C ASN A 36 17.31 9.74 8.30
N GLY A 37 16.34 9.92 9.20
CA GLY A 37 14.98 9.41 9.02
C GLY A 37 14.30 9.93 7.74
N GLY A 38 14.55 11.17 7.35
CA GLY A 38 14.04 11.73 6.08
C GLY A 38 14.66 11.07 4.85
N GLN A 39 15.95 10.74 4.88
CA GLN A 39 16.63 10.03 3.80
C GLN A 39 16.11 8.59 3.67
N VAL A 40 15.94 7.89 4.80
CA VAL A 40 15.33 6.54 4.80
C VAL A 40 13.91 6.58 4.24
N ALA A 41 13.08 7.56 4.64
CA ALA A 41 11.73 7.70 4.12
C ALA A 41 11.69 7.98 2.61
N ALA A 42 12.60 8.82 2.10
CA ALA A 42 12.71 9.09 0.67
C ALA A 42 13.10 7.82 -0.12
N GLU A 43 14.08 7.08 0.37
CA GLU A 43 14.55 5.84 -0.27
C GLU A 43 13.49 4.74 -0.22
N VAL A 44 12.80 4.55 0.91
CA VAL A 44 11.63 3.66 1.02
C VAL A 44 10.56 4.06 0.00
N SER A 45 10.26 5.36 -0.13
CA SER A 45 9.23 5.83 -1.04
C SER A 45 9.57 5.53 -2.50
N LEU A 46 10.84 5.73 -2.89
CA LEU A 46 11.33 5.37 -4.23
C LEU A 46 11.23 3.87 -4.49
N ARG A 47 11.73 3.02 -3.57
CA ARG A 47 11.65 1.56 -3.72
C ARG A 47 10.21 1.07 -3.76
N ALA A 48 9.32 1.64 -2.94
CA ALA A 48 7.90 1.33 -2.95
C ALA A 48 7.26 1.70 -4.30
N ALA A 49 7.60 2.85 -4.88
CA ALA A 49 7.11 3.23 -6.21
C ALA A 49 7.56 2.24 -7.30
N VAL A 50 8.84 1.87 -7.32
CA VAL A 50 9.40 0.89 -8.27
C VAL A 50 8.76 -0.49 -8.09
N ALA A 51 8.65 -0.97 -6.85
CA ALA A 51 7.99 -2.25 -6.56
C ALA A 51 6.50 -2.22 -6.97
N SER A 52 5.82 -1.10 -6.72
CA SER A 52 4.42 -0.92 -7.09
C SER A 52 4.22 -0.93 -8.61
N ALA A 53 5.13 -0.36 -9.39
CA ALA A 53 5.10 -0.45 -10.86
C ALA A 53 5.45 -1.87 -11.36
N ALA A 54 6.44 -2.53 -10.74
CA ALA A 54 6.81 -3.91 -11.07
C ALA A 54 5.64 -4.89 -10.85
N LEU A 55 4.83 -4.68 -9.81
CA LEU A 55 3.61 -5.44 -9.54
C LEU A 55 2.49 -5.21 -10.58
N GLU A 56 2.60 -4.19 -11.43
CA GLU A 56 1.75 -4.00 -12.63
C GLU A 56 2.40 -4.60 -13.90
N GLY A 57 3.55 -5.27 -13.78
CA GLY A 57 4.31 -5.82 -14.91
C GLY A 57 5.36 -4.86 -15.51
N HIS A 58 5.53 -3.66 -14.94
CA HIS A 58 6.49 -2.65 -15.42
C HIS A 58 7.78 -2.70 -14.60
N VAL A 59 8.65 -3.66 -14.92
CA VAL A 59 9.88 -3.97 -14.16
C VAL A 59 11.07 -3.20 -14.73
N TYR A 60 11.73 -2.43 -13.87
CA TYR A 60 12.95 -1.67 -14.19
C TYR A 60 13.91 -1.70 -13.00
N GLU A 61 15.20 -1.52 -13.27
CA GLU A 61 16.21 -1.43 -12.22
C GLU A 61 16.08 -0.13 -11.43
N LEU A 62 16.27 -0.21 -10.11
CA LEU A 62 16.10 0.93 -9.20
C LEU A 62 16.99 2.11 -9.58
N ASP A 63 18.24 1.85 -9.97
CA ASP A 63 19.21 2.90 -10.33
C ASP A 63 18.86 3.61 -11.65
N GLU A 64 18.25 2.91 -12.60
CA GLU A 64 17.77 3.53 -13.84
C GLU A 64 16.58 4.45 -13.57
N VAL A 65 15.64 4.00 -12.74
CA VAL A 65 14.50 4.84 -12.31
C VAL A 65 15.00 6.05 -11.53
N ARG A 66 15.94 5.86 -10.61
CA ARG A 66 16.59 6.94 -9.84
C ARG A 66 17.31 7.95 -10.74
N GLY A 67 17.96 7.46 -11.80
CA GLY A 67 18.63 8.30 -12.79
C GLY A 67 17.68 9.10 -13.68
N GLY A 68 16.36 8.86 -13.59
CA GLY A 68 15.34 9.59 -14.36
C GLY A 68 15.32 9.26 -15.85
N THR A 69 15.94 8.15 -16.27
CA THR A 69 15.99 7.72 -17.68
C THR A 69 14.73 6.95 -18.10
N ILE A 70 14.00 6.40 -17.13
CA ILE A 70 12.79 5.61 -17.37
C ILE A 70 11.59 6.52 -17.59
N THR A 71 11.04 6.51 -18.80
CA THR A 71 9.87 7.33 -19.21
C THR A 71 8.56 6.55 -19.28
N ASP A 72 8.56 5.29 -18.83
CA ASP A 72 7.36 4.45 -18.77
C ASP A 72 6.24 5.15 -17.98
N PRO A 73 5.04 5.32 -18.57
CA PRO A 73 3.98 6.12 -17.97
C PRO A 73 3.41 5.52 -16.67
N VAL A 74 3.49 4.19 -16.47
CA VAL A 74 3.08 3.53 -15.22
C VAL A 74 4.12 3.74 -14.13
N VAL A 75 5.41 3.65 -14.45
CA VAL A 75 6.50 3.97 -13.52
C VAL A 75 6.41 5.44 -13.08
N GLN A 76 6.23 6.35 -14.04
CA GLN A 76 6.02 7.77 -13.76
C GLN A 76 4.75 8.02 -12.94
N GLY A 77 3.69 7.25 -13.18
CA GLY A 77 2.48 7.24 -12.35
C GLY A 77 2.75 6.83 -10.91
N ALA A 78 3.50 5.75 -10.69
CA ALA A 78 3.87 5.29 -9.36
C ALA A 78 4.72 6.32 -8.59
N LEU A 79 5.66 6.99 -9.26
CA LEU A 79 6.47 8.07 -8.66
C LEU A 79 5.60 9.28 -8.26
N ARG A 80 4.69 9.72 -9.12
CA ARG A 80 3.74 10.80 -8.80
C ARG A 80 2.83 10.44 -7.62
N VAL A 81 2.39 9.18 -7.55
CA VAL A 81 1.61 8.68 -6.41
C VAL A 81 2.45 8.73 -5.13
N ALA A 82 3.68 8.22 -5.16
CA ALA A 82 4.57 8.22 -4.01
C ALA A 82 4.86 9.64 -3.47
N GLU A 83 5.03 10.62 -4.36
CA GLU A 83 5.16 12.04 -4.00
C GLU A 83 3.84 12.62 -3.44
N GLY A 84 2.70 12.25 -4.03
CA GLY A 84 1.39 12.81 -3.68
C GLY A 84 0.74 12.24 -2.42
N VAL A 85 1.12 11.03 -1.97
CA VAL A 85 0.51 10.33 -0.83
C VAL A 85 0.48 11.19 0.43
N GLY A 86 1.59 11.87 0.77
CA GLY A 86 1.67 12.69 1.99
C GLY A 86 0.61 13.79 2.05
N GLY A 87 0.30 14.44 0.92
CA GLY A 87 -0.71 15.49 0.84
C GLY A 87 -2.17 14.98 0.89
N LEU A 88 -2.39 13.67 0.91
CA LEU A 88 -3.71 13.04 0.91
C LEU A 88 -4.07 12.36 2.23
N VAL A 89 -3.10 12.19 3.15
CA VAL A 89 -3.26 11.50 4.45
C VAL A 89 -4.45 12.06 5.23
N ASP A 90 -4.43 13.36 5.42
CA ASP A 90 -5.42 14.10 6.19
C ASP A 90 -6.81 14.06 5.55
N LEU A 91 -6.88 14.02 4.22
CA LEU A 91 -8.12 14.00 3.46
C LEU A 91 -8.71 12.58 3.38
N TRP A 92 -7.89 11.54 3.51
CA TRP A 92 -8.29 10.14 3.35
C TRP A 92 -9.52 9.74 4.16
N PRO A 93 -9.55 9.89 5.50
CA PRO A 93 -10.73 9.53 6.29
C PRO A 93 -11.93 10.47 6.07
N ARG A 94 -11.72 11.67 5.54
CA ARG A 94 -12.78 12.69 5.37
C ARG A 94 -13.49 12.60 4.02
N ALA A 95 -12.76 12.27 2.96
CA ALA A 95 -13.28 12.17 1.61
C ALA A 95 -12.62 11.01 0.82
N PRO A 96 -12.81 9.74 1.24
CA PRO A 96 -12.13 8.60 0.63
C PRO A 96 -12.34 8.52 -0.90
N ARG A 97 -13.58 8.72 -1.39
CA ARG A 97 -13.87 8.74 -2.84
C ARG A 97 -13.06 9.78 -3.60
N GLN A 98 -12.94 10.98 -3.05
CA GLN A 98 -12.18 12.06 -3.68
C GLN A 98 -10.69 11.72 -3.71
N VAL A 99 -10.17 11.12 -2.64
CA VAL A 99 -8.78 10.68 -2.58
C VAL A 99 -8.51 9.56 -3.58
N LEU A 100 -9.38 8.55 -3.69
CA LEU A 100 -9.26 7.50 -4.70
C LEU A 100 -9.22 8.07 -6.12
N ALA A 101 -10.11 9.03 -6.43
CA ALA A 101 -10.11 9.70 -7.73
C ALA A 101 -8.79 10.47 -7.97
N LYS A 102 -8.27 11.18 -6.96
CA LYS A 102 -6.98 11.89 -7.06
C LYS A 102 -5.80 10.93 -7.25
N LEU A 103 -5.76 9.82 -6.51
CA LEU A 103 -4.76 8.77 -6.68
C LEU A 103 -4.80 8.20 -8.11
N HIS A 104 -5.99 7.94 -8.64
CA HIS A 104 -6.14 7.47 -10.02
C HIS A 104 -5.62 8.51 -11.03
N VAL A 105 -5.91 9.79 -10.85
CA VAL A 105 -5.37 10.87 -11.71
C VAL A 105 -3.83 10.89 -11.71
N LEU A 106 -3.20 10.65 -10.56
CA LEU A 106 -1.73 10.60 -10.46
C LEU A 106 -1.16 9.34 -11.13
N ALA A 107 -1.78 8.18 -10.85
CA ALA A 107 -1.35 6.87 -11.31
C ALA A 107 -1.51 6.68 -12.83
N ALA A 108 -2.63 7.13 -13.38
CA ALA A 108 -3.04 6.78 -14.76
C ALA A 108 -2.78 7.88 -15.80
N ARG A 109 -2.21 9.03 -15.40
CA ARG A 109 -1.85 10.08 -16.36
C ARG A 109 -0.83 9.54 -17.37
N GLY A 110 -1.19 9.61 -18.65
CA GLY A 110 -0.39 9.10 -19.77
C GLY A 110 -0.70 7.65 -20.16
N THR A 111 -1.52 6.94 -19.38
CA THR A 111 -2.02 5.59 -19.72
C THR A 111 -3.51 5.55 -19.98
N VAL A 112 -4.28 6.47 -19.39
CA VAL A 112 -5.74 6.58 -19.55
C VAL A 112 -6.10 7.95 -20.16
N PRO A 113 -7.12 8.05 -21.03
CA PRO A 113 -7.58 9.31 -21.59
C PRO A 113 -7.97 10.33 -20.51
N ALA A 114 -7.68 11.62 -20.75
CA ALA A 114 -7.87 12.66 -19.75
C ALA A 114 -9.32 12.80 -19.25
N GLY A 115 -10.31 12.48 -20.09
CA GLY A 115 -11.73 12.50 -19.73
C GLY A 115 -12.15 11.41 -18.75
N ASP A 116 -11.37 10.32 -18.67
CA ASP A 116 -11.66 9.13 -17.88
C ASP A 116 -10.88 9.09 -16.55
N LEU A 117 -9.90 10.00 -16.38
CA LEU A 117 -9.15 10.12 -15.14
C LEU A 117 -10.06 10.48 -13.95
N GLY A 118 -9.86 9.76 -12.85
CA GLY A 118 -10.66 9.86 -11.63
C GLY A 118 -12.10 9.34 -11.73
N ARG A 119 -12.52 8.75 -12.86
CA ARG A 119 -13.89 8.22 -13.04
C ARG A 119 -13.97 6.74 -12.71
N LEU A 120 -14.97 6.37 -11.92
CA LEU A 120 -15.26 4.96 -11.65
C LEU A 120 -15.83 4.30 -12.91
N THR A 121 -15.34 3.10 -13.24
CA THR A 121 -15.85 2.27 -14.35
C THR A 121 -16.91 1.27 -13.88
N GLY A 122 -16.99 1.00 -12.58
CA GLY A 122 -17.98 0.11 -11.97
C GLY A 122 -17.87 0.07 -10.44
N GLY A 123 -18.78 -0.66 -9.80
CA GLY A 123 -18.69 -0.94 -8.35
C GLY A 123 -18.90 0.26 -7.43
N ALA A 124 -19.64 1.29 -7.88
CA ALA A 124 -19.85 2.52 -7.12
C ALA A 124 -20.37 2.27 -5.69
N ASP A 125 -21.37 1.39 -5.54
CA ASP A 125 -21.94 1.03 -4.23
C ASP A 125 -20.92 0.36 -3.31
N ARG A 126 -20.03 -0.48 -3.85
CA ARG A 126 -18.93 -1.08 -3.07
C ARG A 126 -17.88 -0.06 -2.67
N ILE A 127 -17.56 0.89 -3.56
CA ILE A 127 -16.68 2.01 -3.22
C ILE A 127 -17.31 2.92 -2.17
N ASP A 128 -18.63 3.12 -2.20
CA ASP A 128 -19.36 3.85 -1.17
C ASP A 128 -19.29 3.12 0.18
N ALA A 129 -19.52 1.81 0.20
CA ALA A 129 -19.38 0.99 1.40
C ALA A 129 -17.96 1.01 1.97
N LEU A 130 -16.93 0.88 1.11
CA LEU A 130 -15.53 0.97 1.52
C LEU A 130 -15.19 2.38 2.04
N SER A 131 -15.72 3.43 1.40
CA SER A 131 -15.53 4.80 1.85
C SER A 131 -16.17 5.05 3.21
N ALA A 132 -17.37 4.52 3.44
CA ALA A 132 -18.04 4.60 4.73
C ALA A 132 -17.25 3.84 5.82
N LEU A 133 -16.68 2.68 5.47
CA LEU A 133 -15.79 1.93 6.37
C LEU A 133 -14.56 2.76 6.74
N VAL A 134 -13.87 3.38 5.77
CA VAL A 134 -12.68 4.20 6.03
C VAL A 134 -13.01 5.44 6.87
N ALA A 135 -14.13 6.11 6.59
CA ALA A 135 -14.51 7.37 7.26
C ALA A 135 -15.06 7.16 8.68
N GLY A 136 -15.78 6.06 8.91
CA GLY A 136 -16.49 5.80 10.16
C GLY A 136 -15.83 4.82 11.11
N ASN A 137 -14.70 4.21 10.73
CA ASN A 137 -14.09 3.13 11.50
C ASN A 137 -12.81 3.56 12.22
N GLU A 138 -12.99 3.96 13.48
CA GLU A 138 -11.89 4.31 14.37
C GLU A 138 -11.42 3.15 15.25
N THR A 139 -12.12 2.01 15.23
CA THR A 139 -11.87 0.89 16.15
C THR A 139 -11.03 -0.23 15.54
N THR A 140 -11.06 -0.40 14.22
CA THR A 140 -10.28 -1.47 13.56
C THR A 140 -8.78 -1.23 13.72
N PRO A 141 -8.00 -2.29 14.04
CA PRO A 141 -6.55 -2.24 13.98
C PRO A 141 -6.05 -1.73 12.62
N PRO A 142 -5.13 -0.75 12.56
CA PRO A 142 -4.70 -0.13 11.31
C PRO A 142 -4.24 -1.11 10.22
N LEU A 143 -3.48 -2.15 10.60
CA LEU A 143 -3.02 -3.19 9.68
C LEU A 143 -4.17 -3.97 9.04
N LEU A 144 -5.18 -4.34 9.83
CA LEU A 144 -6.36 -5.05 9.32
C LEU A 144 -7.16 -4.16 8.37
N LEU A 145 -7.39 -2.90 8.72
CA LEU A 145 -8.10 -1.96 7.86
C LEU A 145 -7.36 -1.74 6.54
N ALA A 146 -6.04 -1.54 6.57
CA ALA A 146 -5.23 -1.35 5.38
C ALA A 146 -5.23 -2.60 4.47
N ALA A 147 -5.16 -3.79 5.06
CA ALA A 147 -5.26 -5.05 4.32
C ALA A 147 -6.60 -5.17 3.59
N ILE A 148 -7.72 -4.82 4.25
CA ILE A 148 -9.05 -4.87 3.63
C ILE A 148 -9.23 -3.80 2.56
N VAL A 149 -8.80 -2.56 2.81
CA VAL A 149 -8.82 -1.48 1.81
C VAL A 149 -8.08 -1.90 0.54
N HIS A 150 -6.90 -2.50 0.70
CA HIS A 150 -6.13 -2.99 -0.43
C HIS A 150 -6.87 -4.10 -1.18
N ALA A 151 -7.32 -5.14 -0.48
CA ALA A 151 -8.00 -6.28 -1.08
C ALA A 151 -9.25 -5.87 -1.86
N GLU A 152 -10.08 -5.03 -1.26
CA GLU A 152 -11.30 -4.51 -1.89
C GLU A 152 -10.98 -3.75 -3.17
N LEU A 153 -9.98 -2.87 -3.16
CA LEU A 153 -9.63 -2.06 -4.33
C LEU A 153 -8.96 -2.87 -5.45
N ILE A 154 -8.06 -3.80 -5.11
CA ILE A 154 -7.35 -4.59 -6.12
C ILE A 154 -8.23 -5.67 -6.75
N THR A 155 -9.26 -6.14 -6.03
CA THR A 155 -10.25 -7.07 -6.59
C THR A 155 -11.35 -6.36 -7.35
N LEU A 156 -11.83 -5.22 -6.86
CA LEU A 156 -12.89 -4.46 -7.53
C LEU A 156 -12.41 -3.74 -8.79
N ARG A 157 -11.15 -3.28 -8.80
CA ARG A 157 -10.54 -2.52 -9.90
C ARG A 157 -11.46 -1.40 -10.43
N PRO A 158 -11.83 -0.45 -9.56
CA PRO A 158 -12.89 0.52 -9.86
C PRO A 158 -12.51 1.57 -10.91
N PHE A 159 -11.25 1.63 -11.34
CA PHE A 159 -10.72 2.59 -12.31
C PHE A 159 -10.05 1.85 -13.47
N GLU A 160 -10.03 2.48 -14.66
CA GLU A 160 -9.24 2.01 -15.79
C GLU A 160 -7.72 2.15 -15.51
N GLY A 161 -6.88 1.39 -16.24
CA GLY A 161 -5.43 1.49 -16.12
C GLY A 161 -4.84 0.78 -14.90
N PRO A 162 -3.74 1.29 -14.30
CA PRO A 162 -2.95 0.60 -13.28
C PRO A 162 -3.63 0.66 -11.89
N ALA A 163 -4.78 0.01 -11.76
CA ALA A 163 -5.64 0.05 -10.57
C ALA A 163 -4.95 -0.46 -9.29
N GLY A 164 -3.95 -1.35 -9.41
CA GLY A 164 -3.21 -1.83 -8.24
C GLY A 164 -2.32 -0.76 -7.61
N LEU A 165 -1.84 0.24 -8.39
CA LEU A 165 -1.13 1.41 -7.82
C LEU A 165 -2.04 2.17 -6.85
N VAL A 166 -3.30 2.39 -7.24
CA VAL A 166 -4.30 3.07 -6.41
C VAL A 166 -4.60 2.26 -5.16
N ALA A 167 -4.76 0.94 -5.30
CA ALA A 167 -5.06 0.06 -4.18
C ALA A 167 -3.93 0.03 -3.13
N ARG A 168 -2.67 -0.08 -3.57
CA ARG A 168 -1.48 -0.04 -2.70
C ARG A 168 -1.33 1.32 -2.00
N ALA A 169 -1.52 2.41 -2.74
CA ALA A 169 -1.46 3.77 -2.17
C ALA A 169 -2.57 4.04 -1.14
N ALA A 170 -3.79 3.57 -1.37
CA ALA A 170 -4.89 3.70 -0.40
C ALA A 170 -4.63 2.90 0.89
N ALA A 171 -4.02 1.72 0.77
CA ALA A 171 -3.57 0.94 1.92
C ALA A 171 -2.49 1.71 2.71
N ARG A 172 -1.51 2.29 2.03
CA ARG A 172 -0.45 3.11 2.65
C ARG A 172 -1.01 4.35 3.34
N LEU A 173 -1.96 5.06 2.72
CA LEU A 173 -2.69 6.17 3.36
C LEU A 173 -3.41 5.73 4.65
N THR A 174 -3.96 4.52 4.66
CA THR A 174 -4.62 3.95 5.84
C THR A 174 -3.60 3.73 6.96
N LEU A 175 -2.42 3.18 6.68
CA LEU A 175 -1.37 2.99 7.67
C LEU A 175 -0.84 4.32 8.24
N ILE A 176 -0.61 5.31 7.37
CA ILE A 176 -0.11 6.63 7.77
C ILE A 176 -1.18 7.38 8.59
N GLY A 177 -2.39 7.51 8.04
CA GLY A 177 -3.47 8.28 8.65
C GLY A 177 -4.01 7.69 9.96
N ARG A 178 -3.79 6.39 10.20
CA ARG A 178 -4.13 5.71 11.45
C ARG A 178 -2.96 5.61 12.43
N GLY A 179 -1.85 6.29 12.13
CA GLY A 179 -0.70 6.41 13.03
C GLY A 179 0.16 5.15 13.17
N PHE A 180 -0.07 4.11 12.36
CA PHE A 180 0.77 2.92 12.35
C PHE A 180 2.15 3.22 11.74
N ASP A 181 2.16 4.01 10.67
CA ASP A 181 3.38 4.41 9.98
C ASP A 181 3.37 5.92 9.66
N PRO A 182 3.45 6.80 10.68
CA PRO A 182 3.27 8.24 10.49
C PRO A 182 4.34 8.89 9.60
N ARG A 183 5.45 8.20 9.33
CA ARG A 183 6.55 8.69 8.48
C ARG A 183 6.61 8.02 7.10
N GLY A 184 5.69 7.09 6.80
CA GLY A 184 5.66 6.39 5.52
C GLY A 184 6.86 5.47 5.26
N LEU A 185 7.42 4.85 6.31
CA LEU A 185 8.60 3.98 6.25
C LEU A 185 8.28 2.52 5.94
N VAL A 186 7.03 2.08 6.09
CA VAL A 186 6.62 0.71 5.81
C VAL A 186 6.24 0.60 4.33
N GLY A 187 7.24 0.34 3.49
CA GLY A 187 7.06 0.12 2.04
C GLY A 187 6.46 -1.25 1.73
N VAL A 188 5.18 -1.48 2.08
CA VAL A 188 4.48 -2.77 1.91
C VAL A 188 4.51 -3.26 0.46
N GLU A 189 4.56 -2.34 -0.51
CA GLU A 189 4.72 -2.64 -1.93
C GLU A 189 5.98 -3.46 -2.23
N VAL A 190 7.09 -3.16 -1.55
CA VAL A 190 8.34 -3.93 -1.64
C VAL A 190 8.13 -5.33 -1.06
N GLY A 191 7.45 -5.43 0.09
CA GLY A 191 7.12 -6.72 0.69
C GLY A 191 6.21 -7.58 -0.18
N HIS A 192 5.21 -7.00 -0.84
CA HIS A 192 4.39 -7.71 -1.81
C HIS A 192 5.21 -8.21 -3.00
N ARG A 193 6.13 -7.38 -3.52
CA ARG A 193 7.03 -7.74 -4.63
C ARG A 193 7.97 -8.89 -4.27
N LEU A 194 8.56 -8.86 -3.07
CA LEU A 194 9.42 -9.94 -2.56
C LEU A 194 8.66 -11.26 -2.37
N ARG A 195 7.34 -11.19 -2.21
CA ARG A 195 6.44 -12.34 -2.06
C ARG A 195 5.64 -12.65 -3.32
N GLU A 196 6.11 -12.28 -4.51
CA GLU A 196 5.55 -12.86 -5.73
C GLU A 196 6.01 -14.31 -5.91
N PRO A 197 5.12 -15.25 -6.31
CA PRO A 197 3.75 -15.05 -6.81
C PRO A 197 2.63 -15.10 -5.75
N GLU A 198 2.95 -15.25 -4.46
CA GLU A 198 1.97 -15.35 -3.36
C GLU A 198 1.02 -14.14 -3.28
N TYR A 199 1.50 -12.93 -3.59
CA TYR A 199 0.67 -11.73 -3.66
C TYR A 199 -0.51 -11.87 -4.64
N VAL A 200 -0.23 -12.36 -5.84
CA VAL A 200 -1.26 -12.56 -6.88
C VAL A 200 -2.20 -13.69 -6.46
N GLY A 201 -1.65 -14.80 -5.94
CA GLY A 201 -2.42 -15.95 -5.48
C GLY A 201 -3.40 -15.59 -4.35
N SER A 202 -2.93 -14.85 -3.35
CA SER A 202 -3.75 -14.46 -2.20
C SER A 202 -4.80 -13.39 -2.55
N ALA A 203 -4.50 -12.45 -3.46
CA ALA A 203 -5.50 -11.51 -3.97
C ALA A 203 -6.61 -12.22 -4.77
N ASN A 204 -6.25 -13.22 -5.59
CA ASN A 204 -7.22 -14.05 -6.29
C ASN A 204 -8.05 -14.91 -5.32
N ALA A 205 -7.44 -15.43 -4.25
CA ALA A 205 -8.15 -16.15 -3.21
C ALA A 205 -9.15 -15.25 -2.48
N TYR A 206 -8.78 -14.01 -2.13
CA TYR A 206 -9.69 -13.02 -1.55
C TYR A 206 -10.91 -12.76 -2.43
N ALA A 207 -10.71 -12.65 -3.75
CA ALA A 207 -11.79 -12.38 -4.71
C ALA A 207 -12.89 -13.46 -4.72
N THR A 208 -12.62 -14.66 -4.19
CA THR A 208 -13.64 -15.72 -4.04
C THR A 208 -14.67 -15.41 -2.94
N GLY A 209 -14.37 -14.48 -2.02
CA GLY A 209 -15.24 -14.15 -0.88
C GLY A 209 -15.33 -15.23 0.20
N THR A 210 -14.54 -16.31 0.09
CA THR A 210 -14.55 -17.40 1.08
C THR A 210 -13.75 -17.03 2.33
N PRO A 211 -14.10 -17.57 3.52
CA PRO A 211 -13.32 -17.36 4.73
C PRO A 211 -11.83 -17.72 4.58
N ASP A 212 -11.53 -18.81 3.87
CA ASP A 212 -10.15 -19.22 3.59
C ASP A 212 -9.43 -18.26 2.64
N GLY A 213 -10.13 -17.73 1.63
CA GLY A 213 -9.58 -16.69 0.75
C GLY A 213 -9.25 -15.40 1.50
N VAL A 214 -10.15 -14.95 2.37
CA VAL A 214 -9.92 -13.78 3.23
C VAL A 214 -8.75 -14.03 4.19
N ARG A 215 -8.72 -15.19 4.85
CA ARG A 215 -7.59 -15.60 5.71
C ARG A 215 -6.27 -15.60 4.95
N SER A 216 -6.24 -16.20 3.75
CA SER A 216 -5.04 -16.27 2.91
C SER A 216 -4.48 -14.88 2.60
N TRP A 217 -5.34 -13.94 2.22
CA TRP A 217 -4.96 -12.55 2.00
C TRP A 217 -4.42 -11.85 3.24
N LEU A 218 -5.13 -11.96 4.38
CA LEU A 218 -4.70 -11.29 5.62
C LEU A 218 -3.35 -11.80 6.11
N ARG A 219 -3.09 -13.11 5.96
CA ARG A 219 -1.79 -13.70 6.27
C ARG A 219 -0.69 -13.23 5.31
N HIS A 220 -0.98 -13.18 4.00
CA HIS A 220 -0.03 -12.62 3.02
C HIS A 220 0.29 -11.16 3.33
N TYR A 221 -0.72 -10.34 3.63
CA TYR A 221 -0.53 -8.93 3.94
C TYR A 221 0.36 -8.73 5.18
N ALA A 222 0.11 -9.51 6.24
CA ALA A 222 0.97 -9.52 7.42
C ALA A 222 2.42 -9.88 7.08
N ALA A 223 2.62 -10.93 6.28
CA ALA A 223 3.96 -11.34 5.87
C ALA A 223 4.66 -10.30 4.98
N ALA A 224 3.94 -9.63 4.07
CA ALA A 224 4.47 -8.54 3.28
C ALA A 224 4.87 -7.32 4.14
N VAL A 225 4.13 -7.04 5.22
CA VAL A 225 4.51 -6.02 6.19
C VAL A 225 5.79 -6.41 6.94
N THR A 226 5.96 -7.69 7.29
CA THR A 226 7.21 -8.19 7.89
C THR A 226 8.40 -8.00 6.95
N GLU A 227 8.28 -8.36 5.66
CA GLU A 227 9.33 -8.11 4.66
C GLU A 227 9.64 -6.61 4.53
N ALA A 228 8.61 -5.76 4.51
CA ALA A 228 8.77 -4.31 4.46
C ALA A 228 9.49 -3.76 5.70
N ALA A 229 9.26 -4.33 6.89
CA ALA A 229 9.97 -3.96 8.11
C ALA A 229 11.46 -4.29 8.01
N ASP A 230 11.82 -5.44 7.46
CA ASP A 230 13.22 -5.81 7.25
C ASP A 230 13.92 -4.85 6.28
N GLN A 231 13.22 -4.39 5.24
CA GLN A 231 13.75 -3.40 4.29
C GLN A 231 14.08 -2.04 4.94
N ILE A 232 13.35 -1.61 5.97
CA ILE A 232 13.70 -0.38 6.72
C ILE A 232 15.11 -0.51 7.33
N THR A 233 15.45 -1.69 7.83
CA THR A 233 16.78 -1.95 8.42
C THR A 233 17.85 -1.95 7.34
N THR A 234 17.63 -2.68 6.24
CA THR A 234 18.55 -2.72 5.09
C THR A 234 18.84 -1.32 4.54
N ILE A 235 17.80 -0.54 4.23
CA ILE A 235 17.94 0.85 3.75
C ILE A 235 18.64 1.72 4.80
N GLY A 236 18.30 1.53 6.08
CA GLY A 236 18.92 2.24 7.17
C GLY A 236 20.43 1.99 7.26
N ASP A 237 20.88 0.76 7.06
CA ASP A 237 22.30 0.41 7.06
C ASP A 237 23.03 0.96 5.83
N GLU A 238 22.44 0.85 4.64
CA GLU A 238 22.97 1.44 3.41
C GLU A 238 23.16 2.96 3.52
N ILE A 239 22.22 3.67 4.13
CA ILE A 239 22.36 5.12 4.31
C ILE A 239 23.50 5.47 5.29
N LEU A 240 23.75 4.60 6.28
CA LEU A 240 24.83 4.83 7.24
C LEU A 240 26.23 4.49 6.70
N THR A 241 26.34 3.77 5.57
CA THR A 241 27.63 3.53 4.91
C THR A 241 28.04 4.66 3.97
N VAL A 242 27.08 5.48 3.54
CA VAL A 242 27.29 6.62 2.62
C VAL A 242 27.58 7.94 3.37
N VAL A 243 27.24 8.01 4.66
CA VAL A 243 27.43 9.20 5.54
C VAL A 243 28.67 9.04 6.40
#